data_AF-A0A6G6J9N7-F1
#
_entry.id   AF-A0A6G6J9N7-F1
#
_cell.length_a   1.000
_cell.length_b   1.000
_cell.length_c   1.000
_cell.angle_alpha   90.00
_cell.angle_beta   90.00
_cell.angle_gamma   90.00
#
_symmetry.space_group_name_H-M   'P 1'
#
loop_
_entity.id
_entity.type
_entity.pdbx_description
1 polymer ?
#
loop_
_entity_poly.entity_id
_entity_poly.type
_entity_poly.pdbx_seq_one_letter_code
_entity_poly.pdbx_strand_id
1 'polypeptide(L)'
;MSEISDTQNDGESDFDGWDDEHEDLIGALGQEGHAESAEEDGYQSPDDIRVALETSTFNGEACAEIYAYDEQSGTVDSERKILLARINDSELTMYPLDVDRLRRCIRGPKYDELTTITVVPDTYMGWELPRSVQEFDEILTVLPIGFSRYARYGLGFKWEYRLIPEAILEEVGVTELRIEPGDIAKIELPVFRLGMDRFTAIRKSIDSIAARSRVRSLKDRRLAAYNETLHAARPNEYERRFPEVKANEIYELVKLGGKTGRSSNRSVRDGLAAAQVVREDAQKLAKQDPSKLFELKAVIEQVTLAQLIGEFESMLQKKLPEQKWQDFFKANPFVLGLAFPYPVILLKDQAHVGGTTISGKDESIVDFLIAQRFTGNLAIVEIKRPDTPLLYTDPYRGDLYSPHRELTGSMAQALDQRAQLLHHFAAKKSLDPALSGSHVSSVNCIVIVGTLPEGIAQVRSLDIFRHSSKDVSVVTFQELLEKLKELYRLMSAGEQNPVQSELLPSLGEPVL
;
A
#
# COMPACT_ATOMS: atom_id res chain seq x y z
N MET A 1 -4.00 50.38 43.60
CA MET A 1 -4.10 51.51 42.66
C MET A 1 -3.51 51.04 41.34
N SER A 2 -4.36 50.97 40.30
CA SER A 2 -4.12 50.73 38.85
C SER A 2 -3.29 49.48 38.49
N GLU A 3 -3.87 48.33 38.13
CA GLU A 3 -4.61 47.99 36.89
C GLU A 3 -3.90 48.43 35.60
N ILE A 4 -3.42 47.43 34.83
CA ILE A 4 -3.63 47.27 33.37
C ILE A 4 -3.63 45.75 33.13
N SER A 5 -4.75 45.24 32.63
CA SER A 5 -5.00 43.87 32.20
C SER A 5 -4.70 43.72 30.71
N ASP A 6 -3.86 42.76 30.34
CA ASP A 6 -3.70 42.31 28.96
C ASP A 6 -4.85 41.35 28.62
N THR A 7 -5.80 41.85 27.84
CA THR A 7 -6.85 41.09 27.19
C THR A 7 -6.29 40.30 26.01
N GLN A 8 -6.59 39.00 26.01
CA GLN A 8 -6.53 38.11 24.85
C GLN A 8 -7.29 38.74 23.68
N ASN A 9 -6.64 38.82 22.52
CA ASN A 9 -7.29 39.11 21.25
C ASN A 9 -7.29 37.81 20.46
N ASP A 10 -8.41 37.09 20.57
CA ASP A 10 -8.76 35.99 19.69
C ASP A 10 -9.05 36.59 18.31
N GLY A 11 -8.22 36.24 17.32
CA GLY A 11 -8.48 36.56 15.93
C GLY A 11 -9.57 35.66 15.40
N GLU A 12 -10.83 36.05 15.63
CA GLU A 12 -11.98 35.64 14.82
C GLU A 12 -11.67 35.99 13.35
N SER A 13 -11.39 34.97 12.55
CA SER A 13 -11.43 35.09 11.10
C SER A 13 -12.89 35.02 10.67
N ASP A 14 -13.54 36.19 10.67
CA ASP A 14 -14.81 36.44 10.00
C ASP A 14 -14.66 36.16 8.49
N PHE A 15 -14.98 34.95 8.06
CA PHE A 15 -15.46 34.69 6.71
C PHE A 15 -16.37 33.45 6.68
N ASP A 16 -17.29 33.38 7.64
CA ASP A 16 -18.51 32.58 7.52
C ASP A 16 -19.55 33.42 6.78
N GLY A 17 -19.72 33.10 5.50
CA GLY A 17 -20.69 33.78 4.66
C GLY A 17 -20.29 33.61 3.22
N TRP A 18 -20.61 32.45 2.65
CA TRP A 18 -21.03 32.26 1.26
C TRP A 18 -21.90 30.99 1.24
N ASP A 19 -23.13 31.21 1.72
CA ASP A 19 -24.41 30.62 1.34
C ASP A 19 -24.44 29.15 0.87
N ASP A 20 -24.99 28.34 1.75
CA ASP A 20 -25.64 27.04 1.53
C ASP A 20 -26.91 27.13 0.64
N GLU A 21 -27.18 28.24 -0.06
CA GLU A 21 -28.41 28.46 -0.85
C GLU A 21 -28.27 28.26 -2.38
N HIS A 22 -27.13 27.76 -2.87
CA HIS A 22 -26.92 27.52 -4.31
C HIS A 22 -26.60 26.07 -4.70
N GLU A 23 -27.01 25.09 -3.88
CA GLU A 23 -26.97 23.67 -4.27
C GLU A 23 -28.01 23.30 -5.35
N ASP A 24 -29.06 24.11 -5.56
CA ASP A 24 -30.18 23.76 -6.45
C ASP A 24 -30.05 24.22 -7.92
N LEU A 25 -28.98 24.94 -8.31
CA LEU A 25 -28.88 25.56 -9.65
C LEU A 25 -27.75 25.01 -10.55
N ILE A 26 -27.09 23.91 -10.18
CA ILE A 26 -25.93 23.39 -10.93
C ILE A 26 -26.22 21.96 -11.46
N GLY A 27 -27.38 21.80 -12.11
CA GLY A 27 -27.76 20.57 -12.82
C GLY A 27 -27.44 20.56 -14.31
N ALA A 28 -27.08 21.69 -14.94
CA ALA A 28 -27.29 21.85 -16.39
C ALA A 28 -26.05 21.87 -17.30
N LEU A 29 -24.81 21.80 -16.80
CA LEU A 29 -23.64 21.96 -17.68
C LEU A 29 -22.56 20.90 -17.44
N GLY A 30 -22.71 19.76 -18.14
CA GLY A 30 -21.70 18.70 -18.16
C GLY A 30 -22.12 17.41 -18.87
N GLN A 31 -22.72 17.49 -20.05
CA GLN A 31 -22.87 16.33 -20.96
C GLN A 31 -22.66 16.78 -22.42
N GLU A 32 -21.41 16.74 -22.89
CA GLU A 32 -21.17 16.49 -24.30
C GLU A 32 -21.22 14.96 -24.49
N GLY A 33 -22.31 14.48 -25.07
CA GLY A 33 -22.56 13.06 -25.36
C GLY A 33 -23.82 12.52 -24.70
N HIS A 34 -24.95 12.63 -25.40
CA HIS A 34 -26.29 12.14 -25.07
C HIS A 34 -26.96 12.78 -23.84
N ALA A 35 -27.40 14.02 -24.03
CA ALA A 35 -28.40 14.67 -23.21
C ALA A 35 -29.79 14.03 -23.46
N GLU A 36 -30.21 13.11 -22.59
CA GLU A 36 -31.61 13.08 -22.15
C GLU A 36 -31.68 13.87 -20.84
N SER A 37 -31.59 15.19 -20.96
CA SER A 37 -31.88 16.10 -19.86
C SER A 37 -33.38 16.06 -19.57
N ALA A 38 -33.69 15.99 -18.28
CA ALA A 38 -35.02 16.14 -17.72
C ALA A 38 -35.73 17.41 -18.23
N GLU A 39 -37.07 17.35 -18.19
CA GLU A 39 -38.04 18.43 -18.44
C GLU A 39 -38.51 18.65 -19.89
N GLU A 40 -39.27 17.69 -20.44
CA GLU A 40 -40.40 17.98 -21.36
C GLU A 40 -41.52 16.95 -21.10
N ASP A 41 -42.34 17.20 -20.08
CA ASP A 41 -43.52 16.39 -19.77
C ASP A 41 -44.70 16.83 -20.65
N GLY A 42 -45.21 15.91 -21.47
CA GLY A 42 -46.55 15.98 -22.07
C GLY A 42 -46.65 16.20 -23.58
N TYR A 43 -45.56 16.55 -24.30
CA TYR A 43 -45.61 16.70 -25.76
C TYR A 43 -45.25 15.38 -26.45
N GLN A 44 -46.18 14.85 -27.25
CA GLN A 44 -45.86 13.83 -28.24
C GLN A 44 -44.96 14.48 -29.30
N SER A 45 -43.66 14.15 -29.26
CA SER A 45 -42.80 14.50 -30.38
C SER A 45 -43.28 13.73 -31.61
N PRO A 46 -43.35 14.34 -32.81
CA PRO A 46 -43.66 13.64 -34.05
C PRO A 46 -42.75 12.43 -34.30
N ASP A 47 -41.59 12.37 -33.61
CA ASP A 47 -40.53 11.36 -33.76
C ASP A 47 -40.60 10.18 -32.78
N ASP A 48 -41.60 10.10 -31.89
CA ASP A 48 -41.71 8.94 -31.00
C ASP A 48 -42.40 7.73 -31.68
N ILE A 49 -42.06 6.51 -31.24
CA ILE A 49 -42.71 5.29 -31.75
C ILE A 49 -44.20 5.26 -31.38
N ARG A 50 -45.02 4.69 -32.27
CA ARG A 50 -46.46 4.55 -32.02
C ARG A 50 -46.72 3.41 -31.05
N VAL A 51 -47.54 3.68 -30.03
CA VAL A 51 -47.97 2.71 -29.02
C VAL A 51 -49.49 2.61 -29.00
N ALA A 52 -50.03 1.40 -28.87
CA ALA A 52 -51.47 1.16 -28.70
C ALA A 52 -51.75 0.20 -27.53
N LEU A 53 -52.97 0.29 -26.98
CA LEU A 53 -53.47 -0.58 -25.94
C LEU A 53 -54.60 -1.45 -26.50
N GLU A 54 -54.55 -2.75 -26.18
CA GLU A 54 -55.63 -3.70 -26.47
C GLU A 54 -56.02 -4.44 -25.19
N THR A 55 -57.33 -4.62 -24.97
CA THR A 55 -57.84 -5.45 -23.88
C THR A 55 -57.93 -6.90 -24.34
N SER A 56 -57.43 -7.82 -23.52
CA SER A 56 -57.30 -9.24 -23.84
C SER A 56 -57.61 -10.10 -22.62
N THR A 57 -57.56 -11.42 -22.80
CA THR A 57 -57.65 -12.38 -21.70
C THR A 57 -56.44 -13.30 -21.77
N PHE A 58 -55.62 -13.29 -20.73
CA PHE A 58 -54.42 -14.12 -20.64
C PHE A 58 -54.53 -15.04 -19.44
N ASN A 59 -54.30 -16.34 -19.63
CA ASN A 59 -54.47 -17.37 -18.60
C ASN A 59 -55.83 -17.37 -17.87
N GLY A 60 -56.88 -16.88 -18.52
CA GLY A 60 -58.24 -16.81 -17.95
C GLY A 60 -58.53 -15.54 -17.15
N GLU A 61 -57.58 -14.61 -17.05
CA GLU A 61 -57.75 -13.32 -16.37
C GLU A 61 -57.79 -12.17 -17.38
N ALA A 62 -58.57 -11.13 -17.07
CA ALA A 62 -58.61 -9.92 -17.88
C ALA A 62 -57.27 -9.19 -17.79
N CYS A 63 -56.70 -8.82 -18.93
CA CYS A 63 -55.45 -8.08 -18.99
C CYS A 63 -55.51 -6.97 -20.06
N ALA A 64 -54.67 -5.96 -19.90
CA ALA A 64 -54.38 -5.00 -20.97
C ALA A 64 -52.99 -5.30 -21.54
N GLU A 65 -52.87 -5.25 -22.85
CA GLU A 65 -51.63 -5.47 -23.59
C GLU A 65 -51.25 -4.19 -24.33
N ILE A 66 -49.99 -3.78 -24.17
CA ILE A 66 -49.42 -2.59 -24.79
C ILE A 66 -48.53 -3.04 -25.94
N TYR A 67 -48.75 -2.48 -27.12
CA TYR A 67 -48.02 -2.82 -28.33
C TYR A 67 -47.29 -1.61 -28.90
N ALA A 68 -46.03 -1.79 -29.28
CA ALA A 68 -45.29 -0.87 -30.14
C ALA A 68 -45.43 -1.25 -31.62
N TYR A 69 -45.41 -0.25 -32.47
CA TYR A 69 -45.39 -0.39 -33.93
C TYR A 69 -44.06 0.13 -34.47
N ASP A 70 -43.33 -0.74 -35.17
CA ASP A 70 -42.03 -0.45 -35.79
C ASP A 70 -42.24 -0.13 -37.28
N GLU A 71 -41.89 1.10 -37.70
CA GLU A 71 -41.88 1.52 -39.10
C GLU A 71 -40.54 1.12 -39.75
N GLN A 72 -40.35 -0.16 -40.08
CA GLN A 72 -39.19 -0.54 -40.88
C GLN A 72 -39.33 -0.02 -42.32
N SER A 73 -38.55 1.02 -42.64
CA SER A 73 -38.11 1.43 -43.98
C SER A 73 -39.01 1.01 -45.16
N GLY A 74 -40.01 1.83 -45.48
CA GLY A 74 -40.43 2.06 -46.88
C GLY A 74 -41.33 1.03 -47.57
N THR A 75 -41.84 -0.01 -46.92
CA THR A 75 -42.91 -0.85 -47.48
C THR A 75 -44.21 -0.65 -46.71
N VAL A 76 -45.21 -0.05 -47.38
CA VAL A 76 -46.47 0.50 -46.85
C VAL A 76 -47.43 -0.55 -46.24
N ASP A 77 -47.02 -1.81 -46.02
CA ASP A 77 -47.98 -2.88 -45.68
C ASP A 77 -47.51 -3.92 -44.65
N SER A 78 -46.53 -3.59 -43.79
CA SER A 78 -46.26 -4.43 -42.62
C SER A 78 -45.65 -3.65 -41.44
N GLU A 79 -46.46 -2.84 -40.76
CA GLU A 79 -46.09 -2.36 -39.42
C GLU A 79 -45.89 -3.59 -38.50
N ARG A 80 -44.68 -3.78 -37.97
CA ARG A 80 -44.41 -4.90 -37.07
C ARG A 80 -44.97 -4.56 -35.68
N LYS A 81 -46.05 -5.23 -35.31
CA LYS A 81 -46.66 -5.16 -33.97
C LYS A 81 -45.83 -5.97 -32.97
N ILE A 82 -45.28 -5.32 -31.95
CA ILE A 82 -44.42 -5.91 -30.92
C ILE A 82 -45.03 -5.66 -29.53
N LEU A 83 -45.15 -6.70 -28.71
CA LEU A 83 -45.66 -6.58 -27.34
C LEU A 83 -44.61 -5.88 -26.45
N LEU A 84 -45.00 -4.77 -25.82
CA LEU A 84 -44.17 -4.01 -24.87
C LEU A 84 -44.49 -4.36 -23.42
N ALA A 85 -45.76 -4.54 -23.09
CA ALA A 85 -46.16 -4.88 -21.73
C ALA A 85 -47.50 -5.61 -21.70
N ARG A 86 -47.70 -6.40 -20.65
CA ARG A 86 -48.98 -6.97 -20.25
C ARG A 86 -49.22 -6.65 -18.79
N ILE A 87 -50.40 -6.13 -18.48
CA ILE A 87 -50.82 -5.81 -17.11
C ILE A 87 -52.10 -6.56 -16.76
N ASN A 88 -52.10 -7.26 -15.63
CA ASN A 88 -53.27 -7.86 -15.00
C ASN A 88 -53.30 -7.42 -13.53
N ASP A 89 -54.34 -7.81 -12.78
CA ASP A 89 -54.49 -7.43 -11.35
C ASP A 89 -53.27 -7.85 -10.50
N SER A 90 -52.63 -8.97 -10.81
CA SER A 90 -51.53 -9.53 -10.00
C SER A 90 -50.12 -9.06 -10.37
N GLU A 91 -49.87 -8.67 -11.63
CA GLU A 91 -48.52 -8.33 -12.10
C GLU A 91 -48.51 -7.45 -13.36
N LEU A 92 -47.45 -6.64 -13.47
CA LEU A 92 -47.08 -5.91 -14.67
C LEU A 92 -45.86 -6.59 -15.29
N THR A 93 -46.05 -7.25 -16.43
CA THR A 93 -44.96 -7.86 -17.21
C THR A 93 -44.54 -6.90 -18.32
N MET A 94 -43.28 -6.50 -18.34
CA MET A 94 -42.67 -5.67 -19.38
C MET A 94 -41.71 -6.49 -20.23
N TYR A 95 -41.61 -6.13 -21.50
CA TYR A 95 -40.66 -6.67 -22.47
C TYR A 95 -39.77 -5.52 -22.94
N PRO A 96 -38.67 -5.22 -22.23
CA PRO A 96 -37.88 -4.03 -22.48
C PRO A 96 -37.19 -4.05 -23.85
N LEU A 97 -37.35 -2.99 -24.64
CA LEU A 97 -36.79 -2.83 -25.98
C LEU A 97 -35.86 -1.61 -26.05
N ASP A 98 -34.82 -1.70 -26.87
CA ASP A 98 -33.99 -0.55 -27.24
C ASP A 98 -34.66 0.19 -28.42
N VAL A 99 -35.13 1.41 -28.14
CA VAL A 99 -35.88 2.25 -29.07
C VAL A 99 -34.99 3.39 -29.54
N ASP A 100 -34.72 3.45 -30.84
CA ASP A 100 -34.04 4.59 -31.47
C ASP A 100 -35.06 5.66 -31.83
N ARG A 101 -35.18 6.67 -30.97
CA ARG A 101 -36.12 7.79 -31.15
C ARG A 101 -35.86 8.60 -32.42
N LEU A 102 -34.61 8.70 -32.86
CA LEU A 102 -34.28 9.47 -34.08
C LEU A 102 -34.67 8.72 -35.34
N ARG A 103 -34.66 7.40 -35.31
CA ARG A 103 -34.94 6.54 -36.47
C ARG A 103 -36.31 5.85 -36.41
N ARG A 104 -37.08 6.07 -35.34
CA ARG A 104 -38.39 5.45 -35.07
C ARG A 104 -38.37 3.93 -35.22
N CYS A 105 -37.27 3.31 -34.84
CA CYS A 105 -37.08 1.88 -35.03
C CYS A 105 -36.67 1.16 -33.75
N ILE A 106 -37.05 -0.12 -33.68
CA ILE A 106 -36.74 -0.99 -32.56
C ILE A 106 -35.50 -1.82 -32.92
N ARG A 107 -34.44 -1.69 -32.11
CA ARG A 107 -33.14 -2.34 -32.38
C ARG A 107 -33.04 -3.76 -31.80
N GLY A 108 -33.86 -4.08 -30.81
CA GLY A 108 -33.88 -5.40 -30.16
C GLY A 108 -34.22 -5.31 -28.67
N PRO A 109 -34.04 -6.41 -27.91
CA PRO A 109 -34.14 -6.39 -26.45
C PRO A 109 -33.15 -5.41 -25.82
N LYS A 110 -33.57 -4.75 -24.74
CA LYS A 110 -32.75 -3.73 -24.06
C LYS A 110 -31.59 -4.30 -23.23
N TYR A 111 -31.68 -5.57 -22.82
CA TYR A 111 -30.75 -6.21 -21.87
C TYR A 111 -30.27 -7.59 -22.36
N ASP A 112 -29.91 -7.72 -23.64
CA ASP A 112 -29.42 -8.97 -24.23
C ASP A 112 -30.35 -10.18 -23.95
N GLU A 113 -29.95 -11.10 -23.05
CA GLU A 113 -30.70 -12.32 -22.70
C GLU A 113 -31.88 -12.06 -21.74
N LEU A 114 -31.85 -10.95 -20.98
CA LEU A 114 -32.92 -10.58 -20.06
C LEU A 114 -34.05 -9.88 -20.82
N THR A 115 -34.97 -10.67 -21.35
CA THR A 115 -36.05 -10.17 -22.22
C THR A 115 -37.29 -9.72 -21.45
N THR A 116 -37.43 -10.11 -20.20
CA THR A 116 -38.68 -9.92 -19.43
C THR A 116 -38.39 -9.30 -18.05
N ILE A 117 -39.15 -8.27 -17.69
CA ILE A 117 -39.16 -7.72 -16.33
C ILE A 117 -40.59 -7.68 -15.81
N THR A 118 -40.85 -8.42 -14.73
CA THR A 118 -42.17 -8.53 -14.10
C THR A 118 -42.16 -7.77 -12.77
N VAL A 119 -43.15 -6.91 -12.52
CA VAL A 119 -43.31 -6.17 -11.26
C VAL A 119 -44.61 -6.58 -10.59
N VAL A 120 -44.49 -7.12 -9.38
CA VAL A 120 -45.62 -7.51 -8.53
C VAL A 120 -45.96 -6.32 -7.61
N PRO A 121 -47.24 -5.91 -7.48
CA PRO A 121 -47.63 -4.79 -6.65
C PRO A 121 -47.44 -5.12 -5.16
N ASP A 122 -47.15 -4.10 -4.35
CA ASP A 122 -46.93 -4.21 -2.90
C ASP A 122 -48.24 -4.09 -2.10
N THR A 123 -49.32 -3.62 -2.75
CA THR A 123 -50.61 -3.35 -2.11
C THR A 123 -51.59 -4.52 -2.19
N TYR A 124 -52.52 -4.58 -1.22
CA TYR A 124 -53.67 -5.49 -1.25
C TYR A 124 -54.65 -5.23 -2.41
N MET A 125 -54.55 -4.05 -3.02
CA MET A 125 -55.18 -3.72 -4.30
C MET A 125 -54.13 -3.98 -5.37
N GLY A 126 -54.45 -4.86 -6.33
CA GLY A 126 -53.60 -5.18 -7.47
C GLY A 126 -53.45 -4.01 -8.45
N TRP A 127 -52.93 -4.27 -9.64
CA TRP A 127 -52.86 -3.25 -10.67
C TRP A 127 -54.23 -2.93 -11.26
N GLU A 128 -54.56 -1.65 -11.38
CA GLU A 128 -55.73 -1.22 -12.14
C GLU A 128 -55.51 -1.45 -13.64
N LEU A 129 -56.51 -2.02 -14.32
CA LEU A 129 -56.43 -2.26 -15.76
C LEU A 129 -56.62 -0.95 -16.55
N PRO A 130 -55.60 -0.47 -17.27
CA PRO A 130 -55.69 0.76 -18.05
C PRO A 130 -56.61 0.58 -19.26
N ARG A 131 -57.35 1.64 -19.59
CA ARG A 131 -58.22 1.72 -20.77
C ARG A 131 -57.62 2.54 -21.90
N SER A 132 -56.54 3.26 -21.63
CA SER A 132 -55.81 4.06 -22.61
C SER A 132 -54.30 3.98 -22.36
N VAL A 133 -53.49 4.33 -23.37
CA VAL A 133 -52.03 4.43 -23.22
C VAL A 133 -51.64 5.50 -22.18
N GLN A 134 -52.43 6.56 -22.06
CA GLN A 134 -52.22 7.59 -21.05
C GLN A 134 -52.42 7.04 -19.63
N GLU A 135 -53.50 6.29 -19.39
CA GLU A 135 -53.72 5.60 -18.10
C GLU A 135 -52.60 4.59 -17.80
N PHE A 136 -52.05 3.91 -18.82
CA PHE A 136 -50.91 3.03 -18.63
C PHE A 136 -49.63 3.80 -18.24
N ASP A 137 -49.33 4.92 -18.90
CA ASP A 137 -48.19 5.76 -18.54
C ASP A 137 -48.35 6.34 -17.12
N GLU A 138 -49.58 6.68 -16.69
CA GLU A 138 -49.88 7.06 -15.30
C GLU A 138 -49.53 5.93 -14.31
N ILE A 139 -49.85 4.67 -14.62
CA ILE A 139 -49.44 3.51 -13.81
C ILE A 139 -47.91 3.40 -13.71
N LEU A 140 -47.18 3.65 -14.80
CA LEU A 140 -45.71 3.62 -14.80
C LEU A 140 -45.08 4.67 -13.87
N THR A 141 -45.79 5.75 -13.54
CA THR A 141 -45.31 6.75 -12.57
C THR A 141 -45.23 6.22 -11.14
N VAL A 142 -46.10 5.27 -10.79
CA VAL A 142 -46.17 4.62 -9.47
C VAL A 142 -45.08 3.57 -9.29
N LEU A 143 -44.50 3.06 -10.38
CA LEU A 143 -43.38 2.14 -10.31
C LEU A 143 -42.20 2.72 -9.51
N PRO A 144 -41.36 1.88 -8.90
CA PRO A 144 -40.17 2.32 -8.19
C PRO A 144 -39.32 3.30 -9.00
N ILE A 145 -38.70 4.27 -8.33
CA ILE A 145 -37.76 5.19 -8.98
C ILE A 145 -36.66 4.37 -9.65
N GLY A 146 -36.45 4.60 -10.94
CA GLY A 146 -35.45 3.90 -11.74
C GLY A 146 -36.02 3.10 -12.90
N PHE A 147 -37.34 2.94 -12.97
CA PHE A 147 -38.03 2.48 -14.18
C PHE A 147 -38.33 3.64 -15.15
N SER A 148 -38.44 3.32 -16.44
CA SER A 148 -38.98 4.22 -17.46
C SER A 148 -40.43 4.58 -17.12
N ARG A 149 -40.83 5.82 -17.41
CA ARG A 149 -42.17 6.35 -17.09
C ARG A 149 -43.11 6.39 -18.30
N TYR A 150 -42.62 6.04 -19.47
CA TYR A 150 -43.39 6.14 -20.70
C TYR A 150 -43.18 4.90 -21.56
N ALA A 151 -44.27 4.30 -22.04
CA ALA A 151 -44.23 3.10 -22.88
C ALA A 151 -43.42 3.29 -24.16
N ARG A 152 -43.50 4.49 -24.74
CA ARG A 152 -42.79 4.86 -25.99
C ARG A 152 -41.27 4.82 -25.90
N TYR A 153 -40.69 4.76 -24.69
CA TYR A 153 -39.24 4.64 -24.48
C TYR A 153 -38.76 3.19 -24.32
N GLY A 154 -39.58 2.21 -24.71
CA GLY A 154 -39.20 0.79 -24.70
C GLY A 154 -39.19 0.15 -23.32
N LEU A 155 -39.66 0.83 -22.27
CA LEU A 155 -39.80 0.31 -20.90
C LEU A 155 -38.47 -0.19 -20.26
N GLY A 156 -38.57 -0.83 -19.09
CA GLY A 156 -37.44 -1.30 -18.28
C GLY A 156 -36.84 -0.21 -17.38
N PHE A 157 -35.55 -0.32 -17.08
CA PHE A 157 -34.78 0.63 -16.27
C PHE A 157 -34.32 1.86 -17.06
N LYS A 158 -34.16 2.98 -16.34
CA LYS A 158 -33.40 4.15 -16.78
C LYS A 158 -31.93 3.79 -16.98
N TRP A 159 -31.23 4.59 -17.79
CA TRP A 159 -29.85 4.32 -18.20
C TRP A 159 -28.89 4.16 -17.01
N GLU A 160 -29.04 4.98 -15.96
CA GLU A 160 -28.18 4.95 -14.77
C GLU A 160 -28.24 3.62 -14.00
N TYR A 161 -29.36 2.90 -14.14
CA TYR A 161 -29.63 1.67 -13.41
C TYR A 161 -29.47 0.41 -14.27
N ARG A 162 -28.96 0.53 -15.51
CA ARG A 162 -28.58 -0.62 -16.37
C ARG A 162 -27.56 -1.56 -15.74
N LEU A 163 -26.81 -1.06 -14.76
CA LEU A 163 -25.85 -1.84 -13.97
C LEU A 163 -26.51 -2.99 -13.19
N ILE A 164 -27.81 -2.87 -12.89
CA ILE A 164 -28.57 -3.91 -12.18
C ILE A 164 -28.79 -5.14 -13.08
N PRO A 165 -29.42 -5.03 -14.27
CA PRO A 165 -29.54 -6.18 -15.16
C PRO A 165 -28.19 -6.69 -15.66
N GLU A 166 -27.19 -5.83 -15.90
CA GLU A 166 -25.83 -6.25 -16.26
C GLU A 166 -25.21 -7.18 -15.22
N ALA A 167 -25.36 -6.85 -13.92
CA ALA A 167 -24.86 -7.69 -12.84
C ALA A 167 -25.66 -9.00 -12.69
N ILE A 168 -26.97 -8.99 -12.97
CA ILE A 168 -27.81 -10.19 -12.93
C ILE A 168 -27.42 -11.17 -14.05
N LEU A 169 -27.10 -10.66 -15.23
CA LEU A 169 -26.71 -11.42 -16.42
C LEU A 169 -25.31 -12.04 -16.32
N GLU A 170 -24.53 -11.76 -15.27
CA GLU A 170 -23.35 -12.57 -14.96
C GLU A 170 -23.73 -14.03 -14.65
N GLU A 171 -24.97 -14.30 -14.20
CA GLU A 171 -25.52 -15.65 -14.08
C GLU A 171 -26.14 -16.09 -15.41
N VAL A 172 -25.54 -17.12 -16.02
CA VAL A 172 -25.97 -17.66 -17.32
C VAL A 172 -27.34 -18.34 -17.21
N GLY A 173 -28.24 -18.02 -18.14
CA GLY A 173 -29.57 -18.65 -18.25
C GLY A 173 -30.71 -17.89 -17.57
N VAL A 174 -30.43 -16.71 -16.99
CA VAL A 174 -31.48 -15.79 -16.52
C VAL A 174 -32.07 -15.06 -17.72
N THR A 175 -33.38 -15.18 -17.92
CA THR A 175 -34.11 -14.47 -18.98
C THR A 175 -35.25 -13.59 -18.46
N GLU A 176 -35.64 -13.75 -17.18
CA GLU A 176 -36.69 -12.98 -16.53
C GLU A 176 -36.22 -12.40 -15.20
N LEU A 177 -36.53 -11.13 -14.96
CA LEU A 177 -36.34 -10.46 -13.67
C LEU A 177 -37.70 -10.16 -13.06
N ARG A 178 -37.94 -10.70 -11.86
CA ARG A 178 -39.18 -10.48 -11.12
C ARG A 178 -38.91 -9.59 -9.90
N ILE A 179 -39.51 -8.40 -9.90
CA ILE A 179 -39.48 -7.47 -8.78
C ILE A 179 -40.68 -7.73 -7.87
N GLU A 180 -40.42 -8.08 -6.62
CA GLU A 180 -41.44 -8.50 -5.65
C GLU A 180 -41.32 -7.74 -4.33
N PRO A 181 -42.39 -7.67 -3.52
CA PRO A 181 -42.31 -7.09 -2.17
C PRO A 181 -41.24 -7.74 -1.27
N GLY A 182 -40.64 -6.93 -0.39
CA GLY A 182 -39.67 -7.35 0.62
C GLY A 182 -38.19 -7.24 0.22
N ASP A 183 -37.32 -7.86 1.01
CA ASP A 183 -35.85 -7.86 0.85
C ASP A 183 -35.33 -9.25 0.48
N ILE A 184 -35.61 -9.69 -0.75
CA ILE A 184 -35.16 -10.98 -1.29
C ILE A 184 -34.18 -10.82 -2.45
N ALA A 185 -33.30 -11.80 -2.62
CA ALA A 185 -32.54 -12.02 -3.85
C ALA A 185 -32.38 -13.53 -4.03
N LYS A 186 -33.07 -14.10 -5.03
CA LYS A 186 -33.08 -15.55 -5.28
C LYS A 186 -33.05 -15.82 -6.77
N ILE A 187 -32.38 -16.90 -7.15
CA ILE A 187 -32.31 -17.37 -8.53
C ILE A 187 -33.06 -18.69 -8.62
N GLU A 188 -34.09 -18.71 -9.46
CA GLU A 188 -34.91 -19.88 -9.80
C GLU A 188 -34.98 -19.93 -11.33
N LEU A 189 -33.92 -20.41 -11.97
CA LEU A 189 -33.75 -20.32 -13.42
C LEU A 189 -35.02 -20.75 -14.19
N PRO A 190 -35.46 -19.97 -15.19
CA PRO A 190 -34.75 -18.82 -15.78
C PRO A 190 -35.03 -17.45 -15.10
N VAL A 191 -35.61 -17.45 -13.90
CA VAL A 191 -36.08 -16.25 -13.20
C VAL A 191 -35.12 -15.81 -12.10
N PHE A 192 -34.76 -14.52 -12.10
CA PHE A 192 -34.13 -13.84 -10.97
C PHE A 192 -35.18 -13.05 -10.20
N ARG A 193 -35.39 -13.37 -8.92
CA ARG A 193 -36.31 -12.65 -8.04
C ARG A 193 -35.55 -11.62 -7.21
N LEU A 194 -35.95 -10.36 -7.30
CA LEU A 194 -35.35 -9.24 -6.58
C LEU A 194 -36.42 -8.51 -5.77
N GLY A 195 -36.18 -8.39 -4.46
CA GLY A 195 -37.04 -7.68 -3.55
C GLY A 195 -37.02 -6.17 -3.77
N MET A 196 -38.16 -5.52 -3.58
CA MET A 196 -38.35 -4.08 -3.75
C MET A 196 -37.45 -3.25 -2.84
N ASP A 197 -37.27 -3.70 -1.59
CA ASP A 197 -36.40 -3.03 -0.61
C ASP A 197 -34.94 -3.08 -1.06
N ARG A 198 -34.52 -4.25 -1.58
CA ARG A 198 -33.19 -4.46 -2.11
C ARG A 198 -32.93 -3.66 -3.37
N PHE A 199 -33.88 -3.65 -4.31
CA PHE A 199 -33.80 -2.81 -5.50
C PHE A 199 -33.61 -1.33 -5.11
N THR A 200 -34.41 -0.84 -4.16
CA THR A 200 -34.31 0.52 -3.64
C THR A 200 -32.96 0.80 -2.98
N ALA A 201 -32.42 -0.15 -2.21
CA ALA A 201 -31.10 -0.03 -1.58
C ALA A 201 -29.97 0.02 -2.62
N ILE A 202 -30.00 -0.85 -3.64
CA ILE A 202 -29.02 -0.86 -4.74
C ILE A 202 -29.05 0.47 -5.48
N ARG A 203 -30.23 0.94 -5.87
CA ARG A 203 -30.42 2.24 -6.53
C ARG A 203 -29.85 3.40 -5.72
N LYS A 204 -30.24 3.51 -4.43
CA LYS A 204 -29.71 4.56 -3.53
C LYS A 204 -28.19 4.49 -3.40
N SER A 205 -27.62 3.29 -3.38
CA SER A 205 -26.16 3.10 -3.35
C SER A 205 -25.51 3.65 -4.62
N ILE A 206 -26.01 3.28 -5.80
CA ILE A 206 -25.55 3.79 -7.11
C ILE A 206 -25.60 5.32 -7.13
N ASP A 207 -26.73 5.91 -6.75
CA ASP A 207 -26.91 7.37 -6.72
C ASP A 207 -25.92 8.04 -5.77
N SER A 208 -25.70 7.46 -4.58
CA SER A 208 -24.76 7.99 -3.59
C SER A 208 -23.30 7.96 -4.08
N ILE A 209 -22.93 6.94 -4.86
CA ILE A 209 -21.59 6.80 -5.44
C ILE A 209 -21.43 7.87 -6.53
N ALA A 210 -22.40 7.98 -7.43
CA ALA A 210 -22.38 8.98 -8.49
C ALA A 210 -22.37 10.41 -7.93
N ALA A 211 -23.17 10.71 -6.91
CA ALA A 211 -23.19 12.02 -6.25
C ALA A 211 -21.84 12.37 -5.63
N ARG A 212 -21.23 11.46 -4.85
CA ARG A 212 -19.92 11.69 -4.23
C ARG A 212 -18.83 11.94 -5.27
N SER A 213 -18.82 11.17 -6.36
CA SER A 213 -17.87 11.34 -7.46
C SER A 213 -18.07 12.67 -8.19
N ARG A 214 -19.32 13.09 -8.43
CA ARG A 214 -19.64 14.38 -9.05
C ARG A 214 -19.17 15.55 -8.21
N VAL A 215 -19.42 15.52 -6.89
CA VAL A 215 -18.96 16.58 -5.96
C VAL A 215 -17.44 16.67 -5.95
N ARG A 216 -16.74 15.53 -5.85
CA ARG A 216 -15.26 15.49 -5.89
C ARG A 216 -14.72 16.04 -7.20
N SER A 217 -15.25 15.56 -8.33
CA SER A 217 -14.87 16.03 -9.67
C SER A 217 -15.10 17.54 -9.84
N LEU A 218 -16.21 18.08 -9.32
CA LEU A 218 -16.48 19.51 -9.37
C LEU A 218 -15.46 20.31 -8.56
N LYS A 219 -15.11 19.87 -7.34
CA LYS A 219 -14.05 20.51 -6.54
C LYS A 219 -12.71 20.48 -7.25
N ASP A 220 -12.30 19.34 -7.80
CA ASP A 220 -11.02 19.19 -8.51
C ASP A 220 -10.96 20.07 -9.76
N ARG A 221 -12.04 20.13 -10.55
CA ARG A 221 -12.14 21.01 -11.72
C ARG A 221 -12.11 22.49 -11.35
N ARG A 222 -12.81 22.89 -10.29
CA ARG A 222 -12.77 24.29 -9.77
C ARG A 222 -11.37 24.66 -9.28
N LEU A 223 -10.70 23.74 -8.58
CA LEU A 223 -9.33 23.92 -8.12
C LEU A 223 -8.35 24.12 -9.28
N ALA A 224 -8.43 23.27 -10.31
CA ALA A 224 -7.61 23.39 -11.51
C ALA A 224 -7.87 24.72 -12.22
N ALA A 225 -9.14 25.08 -12.44
CA ALA A 225 -9.51 26.35 -13.04
C ALA A 225 -8.97 27.53 -12.24
N TYR A 226 -9.12 27.54 -10.91
CA TYR A 226 -8.60 28.60 -10.05
C TYR A 226 -7.09 28.75 -10.15
N ASN A 227 -6.35 27.64 -10.04
CA ASN A 227 -4.89 27.64 -10.03
C ASN A 227 -4.30 28.10 -11.39
N GLU A 228 -4.90 27.66 -12.50
CA GLU A 228 -4.44 28.02 -13.85
C GLU A 228 -4.93 29.41 -14.33
N THR A 229 -5.82 30.06 -13.57
CA THR A 229 -6.31 31.41 -13.90
C THR A 229 -5.86 32.46 -12.88
N LEU A 230 -6.53 32.55 -11.73
CA LEU A 230 -6.29 33.59 -10.73
C LEU A 230 -4.88 33.51 -10.13
N HIS A 231 -4.46 32.32 -9.70
CA HIS A 231 -3.12 32.14 -9.15
C HIS A 231 -2.04 32.39 -10.20
N ALA A 232 -2.16 31.83 -11.41
CA ALA A 232 -1.21 32.06 -12.49
C ALA A 232 -1.08 33.54 -12.89
N ALA A 233 -2.18 34.30 -12.89
CA ALA A 233 -2.18 35.72 -13.23
C ALA A 233 -1.57 36.61 -12.14
N ARG A 234 -1.82 36.31 -10.86
CA ARG A 234 -1.28 37.09 -9.72
C ARG A 234 -0.87 36.20 -8.53
N PRO A 235 0.31 35.57 -8.59
CA PRO A 235 0.76 34.63 -7.56
C PRO A 235 0.93 35.24 -6.17
N ASN A 236 1.21 36.55 -6.09
CA ASN A 236 1.42 37.25 -4.82
C ASN A 236 0.09 37.69 -4.16
N GLU A 237 -1.01 37.74 -4.90
CA GLU A 237 -2.34 38.10 -4.39
C GLU A 237 -3.22 36.86 -4.17
N TYR A 238 -3.02 35.80 -4.96
CA TYR A 238 -3.80 34.57 -4.89
C TYR A 238 -2.88 33.37 -4.65
N GLU A 239 -2.94 32.80 -3.45
CA GLU A 239 -2.16 31.62 -3.10
C GLU A 239 -2.58 30.39 -3.90
N ARG A 240 -1.61 29.52 -4.18
CA ARG A 240 -1.89 28.25 -4.84
C ARG A 240 -2.71 27.36 -3.92
N ARG A 241 -3.88 26.93 -4.39
CA ARG A 241 -4.72 25.99 -3.65
C ARG A 241 -4.29 24.55 -3.93
N PHE A 242 -4.49 23.66 -2.97
CA PHE A 242 -4.16 22.24 -3.08
C PHE A 242 -5.40 21.39 -2.79
N PRO A 243 -5.47 20.16 -3.35
CA PRO A 243 -6.55 19.24 -3.01
C PRO A 243 -6.55 18.94 -1.51
N GLU A 244 -7.72 18.99 -0.89
CA GLU A 244 -7.89 18.55 0.49
C GLU A 244 -7.83 17.02 0.55
N VAL A 245 -6.93 16.49 1.39
CA VAL A 245 -6.92 15.06 1.71
C VAL A 245 -7.90 14.83 2.85
N LYS A 246 -8.96 14.06 2.61
CA LYS A 246 -9.94 13.78 3.68
C LYS A 246 -9.32 12.90 4.75
N ALA A 247 -9.75 13.11 6.00
CA ALA A 247 -9.45 12.20 7.09
C ALA A 247 -9.85 10.76 6.72
N ASN A 248 -9.02 9.79 7.12
CA ASN A 248 -9.21 8.36 6.90
C ASN A 248 -9.07 7.84 5.45
N GLU A 249 -8.66 8.65 4.47
CA GLU A 249 -8.43 8.14 3.10
C GLU A 249 -7.38 7.02 3.06
N ILE A 250 -6.25 7.20 3.76
CA ILE A 250 -5.20 6.17 3.87
C ILE A 250 -5.75 4.90 4.53
N TYR A 251 -6.56 5.06 5.59
CA TYR A 251 -7.17 3.94 6.31
C TYR A 251 -8.10 3.11 5.40
N GLU A 252 -8.98 3.77 4.64
CA GLU A 252 -9.90 3.09 3.73
C GLU A 252 -9.14 2.40 2.58
N LEU A 253 -8.11 3.03 2.02
CA LEU A 253 -7.24 2.41 1.02
C LEU A 253 -6.58 1.12 1.55
N VAL A 254 -6.05 1.14 2.77
CA VAL A 254 -5.43 -0.04 3.39
C VAL A 254 -6.46 -1.14 3.68
N LYS A 255 -7.65 -0.77 4.17
CA LYS A 255 -8.74 -1.69 4.49
C LYS A 255 -9.30 -2.40 3.24
N LEU A 256 -9.43 -1.68 2.12
CA LEU A 256 -9.85 -2.26 0.84
C LEU A 256 -8.81 -3.26 0.30
N GLY A 257 -7.52 -2.94 0.43
CA GLY A 257 -6.42 -3.84 0.06
C GLY A 257 -6.39 -5.12 0.90
N GLY A 258 -6.68 -5.02 2.20
CA GLY A 258 -6.70 -6.17 3.13
C GLY A 258 -7.84 -7.17 2.88
N LYS A 259 -9.03 -6.70 2.45
CA LYS A 259 -10.20 -7.57 2.23
C LYS A 259 -10.18 -8.36 0.92
N THR A 260 -9.48 -7.86 -0.09
CA THR A 260 -9.51 -8.44 -1.45
C THR A 260 -8.28 -9.29 -1.77
N GLY A 261 -7.31 -9.41 -0.85
CA GLY A 261 -6.02 -10.07 -1.12
C GLY A 261 -5.17 -9.36 -2.19
N ARG A 262 -5.63 -8.21 -2.71
CA ARG A 262 -4.99 -7.41 -3.77
C ARG A 262 -3.86 -6.52 -3.24
N SER A 263 -3.11 -6.97 -2.24
CA SER A 263 -1.87 -6.30 -1.80
C SER A 263 -0.84 -6.17 -2.93
N SER A 264 -1.01 -6.91 -4.04
CA SER A 264 -0.10 -6.99 -5.18
C SER A 264 -0.05 -5.76 -6.11
N ASN A 265 -0.99 -4.80 -5.99
CA ASN A 265 -0.99 -3.62 -6.87
C ASN A 265 -0.26 -2.39 -6.28
N ARG A 266 0.42 -2.50 -5.14
CA ARG A 266 1.19 -1.39 -4.57
C ARG A 266 2.48 -1.17 -5.35
N SER A 267 2.65 0.03 -5.89
CA SER A 267 3.87 0.45 -6.55
C SER A 267 4.98 0.78 -5.53
N VAL A 268 6.22 0.90 -6.01
CA VAL A 268 7.34 1.39 -5.19
C VAL A 268 7.03 2.78 -4.62
N ARG A 269 6.32 3.64 -5.36
CA ARG A 269 5.92 4.97 -4.89
C ARG A 269 4.96 4.90 -3.70
N ASP A 270 4.03 3.95 -3.71
CA ASP A 270 3.10 3.74 -2.60
C ASP A 270 3.83 3.27 -1.35
N GLY A 271 4.83 2.39 -1.51
CA GLY A 271 5.70 1.96 -0.42
C GLY A 271 6.51 3.12 0.19
N LEU A 272 7.10 3.97 -0.65
CA LEU A 272 7.85 5.15 -0.21
C LEU A 272 6.95 6.17 0.51
N ALA A 273 5.74 6.42 -0.02
CA ALA A 273 4.77 7.30 0.62
C ALA A 273 4.33 6.76 1.99
N ALA A 274 4.05 5.45 2.10
CA ALA A 274 3.71 4.82 3.37
C ALA A 274 4.85 4.94 4.40
N ALA A 275 6.11 4.73 3.97
CA ALA A 275 7.28 4.90 4.84
C ALA A 275 7.44 6.35 5.31
N GLN A 276 7.16 7.33 4.44
CA GLN A 276 7.20 8.75 4.78
C GLN A 276 6.15 9.10 5.84
N VAL A 277 4.90 8.64 5.67
CA VAL A 277 3.82 8.86 6.65
C VAL A 277 4.20 8.27 8.01
N VAL A 278 4.69 7.03 8.04
CA VAL A 278 5.15 6.40 9.29
C VAL A 278 6.27 7.21 9.93
N ARG A 279 7.22 7.73 9.14
CA ARG A 279 8.34 8.53 9.64
C ARG A 279 7.87 9.83 10.28
N GLU A 280 6.94 10.53 9.66
CA GLU A 280 6.38 11.80 10.17
C GLU A 280 5.56 11.58 11.44
N ASP A 281 4.78 10.50 11.50
CA ASP A 281 3.90 10.20 12.62
C ASP A 281 4.50 9.28 13.69
N ALA A 282 5.76 8.86 13.56
CA ALA A 282 6.42 7.92 14.47
C ALA A 282 6.31 8.33 15.95
N GLN A 283 6.47 9.63 16.26
CA GLN A 283 6.33 10.13 17.63
C GLN A 283 4.88 10.08 18.15
N LYS A 284 3.89 10.27 17.28
CA LYS A 284 2.47 10.14 17.65
C LYS A 284 2.12 8.68 17.88
N LEU A 285 2.55 7.80 16.98
CA LEU A 285 2.39 6.34 17.11
C LEU A 285 3.03 5.81 18.39
N ALA A 286 4.25 6.27 18.73
CA ALA A 286 4.93 5.90 19.97
C ALA A 286 4.15 6.29 21.24
N LYS A 287 3.33 7.35 21.19
CA LYS A 287 2.49 7.78 22.33
C LYS A 287 1.16 7.04 22.39
N GLN A 288 0.57 6.74 21.24
CA GLN A 288 -0.79 6.19 21.13
C GLN A 288 -0.80 4.66 21.17
N ASP A 289 0.11 4.00 20.48
CA ASP A 289 0.22 2.54 20.38
C ASP A 289 1.69 2.12 20.24
N PRO A 290 2.45 2.11 21.37
CA PRO A 290 3.86 1.77 21.36
C PRO A 290 4.13 0.36 20.81
N SER A 291 3.25 -0.60 21.14
CA SER A 291 3.34 -2.01 20.71
C SER A 291 3.46 -2.14 19.20
N LYS A 292 2.55 -1.52 18.44
CA LYS A 292 2.57 -1.62 16.97
C LYS A 292 3.81 -0.99 16.34
N LEU A 293 4.31 0.10 16.93
CA LEU A 293 5.55 0.71 16.45
C LEU A 293 6.75 -0.21 16.71
N PHE A 294 6.78 -0.90 17.85
CA PHE A 294 7.82 -1.90 18.14
C PHE A 294 7.74 -3.10 17.21
N GLU A 295 6.55 -3.62 16.93
CA GLU A 295 6.34 -4.70 15.94
C GLU A 295 6.85 -4.28 14.56
N LEU A 296 6.47 -3.08 14.10
CA LEU A 296 6.95 -2.55 12.82
C LEU A 296 8.47 -2.40 12.79
N LYS A 297 9.05 -1.87 13.87
CA LYS A 297 10.50 -1.73 14.02
C LYS A 297 11.18 -3.10 13.93
N ALA A 298 10.67 -4.11 14.63
CA ALA A 298 11.24 -5.46 14.63
C ALA A 298 11.24 -6.07 13.22
N VAL A 299 10.13 -5.94 12.48
CA VAL A 299 10.03 -6.41 11.10
C VAL A 299 11.05 -5.69 10.19
N ILE A 300 11.19 -4.36 10.32
CA ILE A 300 12.17 -3.59 9.54
C ILE A 300 13.60 -4.05 9.87
N GLU A 301 13.95 -4.18 11.15
CA GLU A 301 15.28 -4.64 11.57
C GLU A 301 15.57 -6.06 11.09
N GLN A 302 14.59 -6.97 11.12
CA GLN A 302 14.74 -8.34 10.63
C GLN A 302 15.01 -8.37 9.12
N VAL A 303 14.19 -7.66 8.32
CA VAL A 303 14.37 -7.62 6.85
C VAL A 303 15.71 -7.01 6.47
N THR A 304 16.09 -5.91 7.12
CA THR A 304 17.38 -5.24 6.84
C THR A 304 18.57 -6.10 7.24
N LEU A 305 18.51 -6.79 8.38
CA LEU A 305 19.56 -7.70 8.82
C LEU A 305 19.68 -8.94 7.90
N ALA A 306 18.56 -9.52 7.46
CA ALA A 306 18.58 -10.63 6.50
C ALA A 306 19.24 -10.22 5.17
N GLN A 307 18.92 -9.03 4.67
CA GLN A 307 19.53 -8.50 3.45
C GLN A 307 21.05 -8.29 3.62
N LEU A 308 21.47 -7.75 4.78
CA LEU A 308 22.89 -7.56 5.10
C LEU A 308 23.64 -8.89 5.19
N ILE A 309 23.05 -9.91 5.83
CA ILE A 309 23.63 -11.26 5.91
C ILE A 309 23.80 -11.83 4.50
N GLY A 310 22.78 -11.73 3.64
CA GLY A 310 22.86 -12.20 2.26
C GLY A 310 23.92 -11.48 1.43
N GLU A 311 24.09 -10.16 1.63
CA GLU A 311 25.18 -9.40 1.02
C GLU A 311 26.55 -9.88 1.50
N PHE A 312 26.74 -10.05 2.82
CA PHE A 312 27.98 -10.54 3.42
C PHE A 312 28.35 -11.93 2.86
N GLU A 313 27.41 -12.87 2.82
CA GLU A 313 27.60 -14.22 2.24
C GLU A 313 27.98 -14.16 0.77
N SER A 314 27.29 -13.33 -0.02
CA SER A 314 27.59 -13.12 -1.44
C SER A 314 29.00 -12.55 -1.65
N MET A 315 29.44 -11.65 -0.76
CA MET A 315 30.79 -11.08 -0.79
C MET A 315 31.85 -12.12 -0.43
N LEU A 316 31.61 -12.99 0.56
CA LEU A 316 32.53 -14.05 0.96
C LEU A 316 32.81 -15.07 -0.15
N GLN A 317 31.82 -15.33 -1.01
CA GLN A 317 31.98 -16.23 -2.15
C GLN A 317 32.83 -15.65 -3.29
N LYS A 318 33.14 -14.35 -3.23
CA LYS A 318 33.87 -13.62 -4.27
C LYS A 318 35.27 -13.27 -3.76
N LYS A 319 36.26 -13.29 -4.66
CA LYS A 319 37.62 -12.78 -4.38
C LYS A 319 37.65 -11.25 -4.50
N LEU A 320 37.06 -10.57 -3.52
CA LEU A 320 36.98 -9.11 -3.49
C LEU A 320 38.27 -8.48 -2.92
N PRO A 321 38.68 -7.31 -3.42
CA PRO A 321 39.79 -6.57 -2.84
C PRO A 321 39.43 -6.03 -1.45
N GLU A 322 40.45 -5.74 -0.63
CA GLU A 322 40.31 -5.24 0.75
C GLU A 322 39.44 -3.98 0.84
N GLN A 323 39.59 -3.05 -0.11
CA GLN A 323 38.79 -1.83 -0.19
C GLN A 323 37.27 -2.11 -0.20
N LYS A 324 36.82 -3.18 -0.86
CA LYS A 324 35.39 -3.53 -0.89
C LYS A 324 34.87 -3.96 0.49
N TRP A 325 35.71 -4.60 1.29
CA TRP A 325 35.38 -4.96 2.66
C TRP A 325 35.38 -3.73 3.57
N GLN A 326 36.34 -2.82 3.40
CA GLN A 326 36.34 -1.53 4.11
C GLN A 326 35.08 -0.73 3.79
N ASP A 327 34.68 -0.63 2.52
CA ASP A 327 33.44 0.04 2.10
C ASP A 327 32.20 -0.59 2.75
N PHE A 328 32.16 -1.93 2.83
CA PHE A 328 31.06 -2.66 3.49
C PHE A 328 30.97 -2.36 4.99
N PHE A 329 32.09 -2.41 5.72
CA PHE A 329 32.10 -2.11 7.16
C PHE A 329 31.87 -0.62 7.46
N LYS A 330 32.26 0.28 6.55
CA LYS A 330 31.94 1.71 6.63
C LYS A 330 30.44 1.96 6.49
N ALA A 331 29.78 1.26 5.57
CA ALA A 331 28.32 1.32 5.42
C ALA A 331 27.58 0.67 6.60
N ASN A 332 28.20 -0.33 7.25
CA ASN A 332 27.62 -1.14 8.31
C ASN A 332 28.48 -1.17 9.59
N PRO A 333 28.73 -0.02 10.26
CA PRO A 333 29.71 0.08 11.34
C PRO A 333 29.33 -0.73 12.59
N PHE A 334 28.06 -1.06 12.78
CA PHE A 334 27.63 -1.91 13.90
C PHE A 334 28.21 -3.33 13.80
N VAL A 335 28.51 -3.82 12.58
CA VAL A 335 29.13 -5.15 12.38
C VAL A 335 30.52 -5.18 13.01
N LEU A 336 31.28 -4.08 12.93
CA LEU A 336 32.56 -3.94 13.63
C LEU A 336 32.38 -4.05 15.15
N GLY A 337 31.25 -3.54 15.67
CA GLY A 337 30.90 -3.66 17.08
C GLY A 337 30.79 -5.10 17.58
N LEU A 338 30.44 -6.06 16.70
CA LEU A 338 30.39 -7.49 17.03
C LEU A 338 31.78 -8.10 17.31
N ALA A 339 32.85 -7.44 16.88
CA ALA A 339 34.22 -7.86 17.19
C ALA A 339 34.63 -7.51 18.64
N PHE A 340 33.88 -6.63 19.31
CA PHE A 340 34.21 -6.15 20.65
C PHE A 340 33.34 -6.82 21.72
N PRO A 341 33.89 -7.08 22.92
CA PRO A 341 33.10 -7.54 24.06
C PRO A 341 32.33 -6.42 24.77
N TYR A 342 32.40 -5.18 24.27
CA TYR A 342 31.78 -3.99 24.86
C TYR A 342 31.20 -3.07 23.76
N PRO A 343 30.22 -2.20 24.10
CA PRO A 343 29.67 -1.26 23.13
C PRO A 343 30.70 -0.23 22.65
N VAL A 344 30.73 -0.02 21.34
CA VAL A 344 31.66 0.89 20.67
C VAL A 344 30.95 1.83 19.70
N ILE A 345 31.61 2.92 19.35
CA ILE A 345 31.17 3.91 18.37
C ILE A 345 32.32 4.14 17.38
N LEU A 346 32.01 4.11 16.08
CA LEU A 346 32.97 4.49 15.05
C LEU A 346 33.23 6.00 15.12
N LEU A 347 34.50 6.40 15.28
CA LEU A 347 34.89 7.81 15.24
C LEU A 347 35.28 8.25 13.84
N LYS A 348 36.08 7.44 13.14
CA LYS A 348 36.62 7.79 11.82
C LYS A 348 37.07 6.55 11.05
N ASP A 349 36.76 6.49 9.76
CA ASP A 349 37.35 5.57 8.79
C ASP A 349 38.64 6.15 8.18
N GLN A 350 39.59 5.28 7.79
CA GLN A 350 40.89 5.66 7.22
C GLN A 350 41.57 6.77 8.04
N ALA A 351 41.66 6.56 9.35
CA ALA A 351 42.12 7.58 10.29
C ALA A 351 43.65 7.66 10.28
N HIS A 352 44.18 8.86 10.05
CA HIS A 352 45.61 9.13 10.18
C HIS A 352 45.99 9.14 11.67
N VAL A 353 46.67 8.10 12.13
CA VAL A 353 47.10 7.94 13.53
C VAL A 353 48.57 8.33 13.76
N GLY A 354 49.37 8.37 12.70
CA GLY A 354 50.75 8.87 12.75
C GLY A 354 50.87 10.40 12.70
N GLY A 355 52.08 10.89 12.97
CA GLY A 355 52.51 12.24 12.62
C GLY A 355 53.10 12.30 11.21
N THR A 356 53.16 13.49 10.62
CA THR A 356 53.85 13.68 9.34
C THR A 356 55.35 13.53 9.57
N THR A 357 56.01 12.58 8.90
CA THR A 357 57.47 12.45 8.95
C THR A 357 58.15 13.69 8.36
N ILE A 358 59.44 13.93 8.67
CA ILE A 358 60.23 15.05 8.13
C ILE A 358 60.26 15.04 6.58
N SER A 359 60.13 13.86 5.96
CA SER A 359 60.03 13.66 4.51
C SER A 359 58.60 13.76 3.94
N GLY A 360 57.58 13.93 4.79
CA GLY A 360 56.18 14.07 4.39
C GLY A 360 55.51 12.80 3.84
N LYS A 361 56.15 11.62 3.96
CA LYS A 361 55.80 10.42 3.16
C LYS A 361 55.21 9.24 3.92
N ASP A 362 55.35 9.19 5.24
CA ASP A 362 54.90 8.04 6.03
C ASP A 362 53.79 8.45 6.99
N GLU A 363 52.56 8.41 6.49
CA GLU A 363 51.38 8.55 7.33
C GLU A 363 50.87 7.16 7.71
N SER A 364 50.89 6.85 9.02
CA SER A 364 50.25 5.64 9.53
C SER A 364 48.72 5.86 9.51
N ILE A 365 48.04 5.10 8.67
CA ILE A 365 46.58 5.14 8.50
C ILE A 365 46.02 3.81 9.00
N VAL A 366 44.94 3.87 9.77
CA VAL A 366 44.17 2.70 10.22
C VAL A 366 42.84 2.65 9.49
N ASP A 367 42.33 1.45 9.22
CA ASP A 367 41.04 1.31 8.54
C ASP A 367 39.90 1.92 9.34
N PHE A 368 39.84 1.65 10.64
CA PHE A 368 38.85 2.27 11.52
C PHE A 368 39.43 2.63 12.88
N LEU A 369 39.16 3.86 13.32
CA LEU A 369 39.37 4.31 14.69
C LEU A 369 38.03 4.30 15.44
N ILE A 370 37.98 3.55 16.52
CA ILE A 370 36.77 3.26 17.28
C ILE A 370 36.96 3.73 18.72
N ALA A 371 35.89 4.23 19.35
CA ALA A 371 35.88 4.54 20.78
C ALA A 371 34.92 3.63 21.53
N GLN A 372 35.35 3.14 22.69
CA GLN A 372 34.45 2.51 23.65
C GLN A 372 33.45 3.54 24.16
N ARG A 373 32.15 3.21 24.09
CA ARG A 373 31.06 4.17 24.30
C ARG A 373 31.06 4.83 25.69
N PHE A 374 31.41 4.08 26.73
CA PHE A 374 31.29 4.55 28.12
C PHE A 374 32.57 5.11 28.71
N THR A 375 33.73 4.73 28.18
CA THR A 375 35.05 5.12 28.74
C THR A 375 35.78 6.10 27.84
N GLY A 376 35.43 6.17 26.54
CA GLY A 376 36.18 6.94 25.54
C GLY A 376 37.52 6.31 25.17
N ASN A 377 37.84 5.11 25.67
CA ASN A 377 39.07 4.41 25.34
C ASN A 377 39.07 4.02 23.85
N LEU A 378 40.16 4.36 23.15
CA LEU A 378 40.27 4.11 21.71
C LEU A 378 40.64 2.66 21.40
N ALA A 379 40.22 2.21 20.22
CA ALA A 379 40.60 0.95 19.62
C ALA A 379 40.83 1.15 18.12
N ILE A 380 41.70 0.32 17.55
CA ILE A 380 42.04 0.32 16.14
C ILE A 380 41.50 -0.97 15.52
N VAL A 381 40.89 -0.88 14.35
CA VAL A 381 40.56 -2.04 13.52
C VAL A 381 41.38 -1.98 12.25
N GLU A 382 42.06 -3.09 11.96
CA GLU A 382 42.77 -3.36 10.71
C GLU A 382 42.05 -4.50 9.99
N ILE A 383 41.78 -4.35 8.71
CA ILE A 383 41.03 -5.31 7.91
C ILE A 383 41.94 -5.85 6.81
N LYS A 384 41.99 -7.17 6.69
CA LYS A 384 42.59 -7.87 5.55
C LYS A 384 41.53 -8.61 4.78
N ARG A 385 41.92 -9.27 3.68
CA ARG A 385 40.96 -10.07 2.90
C ARG A 385 40.54 -11.37 3.62
N PRO A 386 39.35 -11.91 3.31
CA PRO A 386 38.92 -13.23 3.78
C PRO A 386 39.78 -14.38 3.25
N ASP A 387 40.42 -14.21 2.09
CA ASP A 387 41.30 -15.24 1.49
C ASP A 387 42.75 -15.17 2.01
N THR A 388 43.02 -14.28 2.98
CA THR A 388 44.34 -14.19 3.61
C THR A 388 44.60 -15.44 4.47
N PRO A 389 45.70 -16.17 4.22
CA PRO A 389 46.04 -17.38 4.98
C PRO A 389 46.36 -17.06 6.44
N LEU A 390 45.75 -17.81 7.36
CA LEU A 390 45.94 -17.68 8.81
C LEU A 390 47.04 -18.60 9.35
N LEU A 391 47.17 -19.80 8.77
CA LEU A 391 48.13 -20.83 9.14
C LEU A 391 48.84 -21.34 7.87
N TYR A 392 50.03 -21.92 8.03
CA TYR A 392 50.62 -22.70 6.94
C TYR A 392 49.84 -23.97 6.68
N THR A 393 49.89 -24.48 5.44
CA THR A 393 49.19 -25.70 5.02
C THR A 393 49.77 -26.96 5.66
N ASP A 394 51.09 -26.99 5.85
CA ASP A 394 51.78 -28.13 6.45
C ASP A 394 51.87 -27.99 7.97
N PRO A 395 51.70 -29.08 8.73
CA PRO A 395 51.90 -29.06 10.17
C PRO A 395 53.37 -28.79 10.50
N TYR A 396 53.59 -27.95 11.51
CA TYR A 396 54.93 -27.68 12.02
C TYR A 396 55.46 -28.88 12.82
N ARG A 397 54.61 -29.47 13.67
CA ARG A 397 54.96 -30.67 14.46
C ARG A 397 53.71 -31.41 14.93
N GLY A 398 53.51 -32.65 14.47
CA GLY A 398 52.31 -33.42 14.80
C GLY A 398 51.06 -32.68 14.31
N ASP A 399 50.10 -32.44 15.21
CA ASP A 399 48.87 -31.70 14.90
C ASP A 399 48.99 -30.18 15.13
N LEU A 400 50.20 -29.66 15.39
CA LEU A 400 50.44 -28.23 15.60
C LEU A 400 50.76 -27.54 14.27
N TYR A 401 49.98 -26.52 13.92
CA TYR A 401 50.17 -25.68 12.75
C TYR A 401 50.75 -24.32 13.15
N SER A 402 51.71 -23.81 12.37
CA SER A 402 52.29 -22.48 12.61
C SER A 402 51.44 -21.36 11.99
N PRO A 403 51.37 -20.18 12.64
CA PRO A 403 50.71 -19.01 12.06
C PRO A 403 51.40 -18.58 10.78
N HIS A 404 50.61 -18.20 9.78
CA HIS A 404 51.12 -17.73 8.50
C HIS A 404 51.72 -16.32 8.64
N ARG A 405 52.71 -15.99 7.81
CA ARG A 405 53.39 -14.68 7.84
C ARG A 405 52.45 -13.48 7.66
N GLU A 406 51.37 -13.66 6.89
CA GLU A 406 50.37 -12.62 6.61
C GLU A 406 49.57 -12.27 7.87
N LEU A 407 49.18 -13.28 8.67
CA LEU A 407 48.52 -13.06 9.95
C LEU A 407 49.46 -12.34 10.93
N THR A 408 50.69 -12.86 11.09
CA THR A 408 51.66 -12.23 12.00
C THR A 408 52.03 -10.81 11.57
N GLY A 409 52.14 -10.57 10.25
CA GLY A 409 52.38 -9.25 9.68
C GLY A 409 51.24 -8.28 9.95
N SER A 410 49.99 -8.73 9.84
CA SER A 410 48.80 -7.92 10.15
C SER A 410 48.74 -7.53 11.62
N MET A 411 49.08 -8.45 12.53
CA MET A 411 49.18 -8.15 13.95
C MET A 411 50.31 -7.15 14.24
N ALA A 412 51.48 -7.31 13.61
CA ALA A 412 52.59 -6.38 13.76
C ALA A 412 52.23 -4.97 13.24
N GLN A 413 51.52 -4.89 12.11
CA GLN A 413 51.02 -3.63 11.55
C GLN A 413 50.06 -2.92 12.53
N ALA A 414 49.10 -3.65 13.09
CA ALA A 414 48.15 -3.10 14.06
C ALA A 414 48.85 -2.57 15.33
N LEU A 415 49.90 -3.27 15.79
CA LEU A 415 50.71 -2.86 16.94
C LEU A 415 51.56 -1.61 16.65
N ASP A 416 52.10 -1.49 15.44
CA ASP A 416 52.84 -0.30 14.99
C ASP A 416 51.90 0.92 14.91
N GLN A 417 50.74 0.77 14.26
CA GLN A 417 49.70 1.81 14.19
C GLN A 417 49.26 2.26 15.60
N ARG A 418 49.14 1.32 16.54
CA ARG A 418 48.85 1.64 17.95
C ARG A 418 49.96 2.46 18.58
N ALA A 419 51.23 2.08 18.39
CA ALA A 419 52.36 2.85 18.92
C ALA A 419 52.36 4.28 18.37
N GLN A 420 52.11 4.43 17.07
CA GLN A 420 51.97 5.73 16.42
C GLN A 420 50.83 6.57 17.03
N LEU A 421 49.65 5.96 17.22
CA LEU A 421 48.52 6.62 17.88
C LEU A 421 48.91 7.12 19.27
N LEU A 422 49.52 6.26 20.10
CA LEU A 422 49.94 6.60 21.46
C LEU A 422 50.92 7.78 21.48
N HIS A 423 51.89 7.78 20.57
CA HIS A 423 52.89 8.86 20.47
C HIS A 423 52.30 10.20 20.03
N HIS A 424 51.31 10.19 19.13
CA HIS A 424 50.79 11.41 18.52
C HIS A 424 49.43 11.87 19.08
N PHE A 425 48.83 11.11 19.99
CA PHE A 425 47.47 11.36 20.47
C PHE A 425 47.29 12.73 21.12
N ALA A 426 48.20 13.16 21.99
CA ALA A 426 48.07 14.44 22.70
C ALA A 426 47.96 15.63 21.73
N ALA A 427 48.81 15.64 20.70
CA ALA A 427 48.76 16.66 19.66
C ALA A 427 47.46 16.57 18.85
N LYS A 428 47.08 15.38 18.38
CA LYS A 428 45.82 15.19 17.63
C LYS A 428 44.58 15.61 18.44
N LYS A 429 44.51 15.23 19.72
CA LYS A 429 43.41 15.60 20.63
C LYS A 429 43.30 17.12 20.83
N SER A 430 44.42 17.84 20.86
CA SER A 430 44.41 19.30 20.96
C SER A 430 43.88 20.00 19.70
N LEU A 431 44.01 19.35 18.54
CA LEU A 431 43.63 19.90 17.23
C LEU A 431 42.23 19.45 16.79
N ASP A 432 41.75 18.29 17.25
CA ASP A 432 40.48 17.71 16.85
C ASP A 432 39.50 17.60 18.05
N PRO A 433 38.48 18.48 18.14
CA PRO A 433 37.47 18.44 19.18
C PRO A 433 36.71 17.10 19.28
N ALA A 434 36.64 16.32 18.19
CA ALA A 434 35.98 15.01 18.19
C ALA A 434 36.66 14.00 19.14
N LEU A 435 37.92 14.23 19.50
CA LEU A 435 38.70 13.38 20.41
C LEU A 435 38.67 13.88 21.87
N SER A 436 37.94 14.95 22.19
CA SER A 436 37.90 15.57 23.53
C SER A 436 37.51 14.58 24.64
N GLY A 437 36.51 13.72 24.37
CA GLY A 437 36.05 12.66 25.27
C GLY A 437 36.84 11.34 25.18
N SER A 438 37.87 11.27 24.33
CA SER A 438 38.62 10.03 24.09
C SER A 438 39.94 9.98 24.85
N HIS A 439 40.46 8.77 25.08
CA HIS A 439 41.79 8.54 25.63
C HIS A 439 42.45 7.27 25.06
N VAL A 440 43.76 7.17 25.24
CA VAL A 440 44.59 6.05 24.73
C VAL A 440 45.23 5.22 25.83
N SER A 441 44.69 5.26 27.05
CA SER A 441 45.22 4.53 28.20
C SER A 441 45.35 3.01 28.00
N SER A 442 44.51 2.40 27.14
CA SER A 442 44.59 0.98 26.80
C SER A 442 44.09 0.73 25.38
N VAL A 443 44.85 1.10 24.35
CA VAL A 443 44.39 0.94 22.96
C VAL A 443 44.36 -0.53 22.55
N ASN A 444 43.16 -1.05 22.30
CA ASN A 444 42.96 -2.41 21.81
C ASN A 444 43.08 -2.43 20.28
N CYS A 445 43.76 -3.44 19.75
CA CYS A 445 43.84 -3.68 18.31
C CYS A 445 42.94 -4.85 17.93
N ILE A 446 42.12 -4.69 16.89
CA ILE A 446 41.37 -5.77 16.27
C ILE A 446 41.89 -5.96 14.85
N VAL A 447 42.20 -7.19 14.49
CA VAL A 447 42.54 -7.59 13.13
C VAL A 447 41.42 -8.48 12.61
N ILE A 448 40.70 -8.01 11.60
CA ILE A 448 39.69 -8.79 10.89
C ILE A 448 40.37 -9.43 9.67
N VAL A 449 40.60 -10.74 9.69
CA VAL A 449 41.42 -11.42 8.69
C VAL A 449 41.03 -12.87 8.49
N GLY A 450 41.04 -13.31 7.23
CA GLY A 450 40.89 -14.73 6.89
C GLY A 450 39.52 -15.32 7.20
N THR A 451 39.39 -16.61 6.89
CA THR A 451 38.27 -17.47 7.29
C THR A 451 38.74 -18.53 8.27
N LEU A 452 37.84 -19.02 9.13
CA LEU A 452 38.17 -20.12 10.03
C LEU A 452 38.65 -21.35 9.23
N PRO A 453 39.72 -22.04 9.69
CA PRO A 453 40.09 -23.34 9.14
C PRO A 453 38.98 -24.38 9.38
N GLU A 454 38.87 -25.36 8.49
CA GLU A 454 37.88 -26.45 8.64
C GLU A 454 38.36 -27.57 9.58
N GLY A 455 39.67 -27.80 9.66
CA GLY A 455 40.24 -28.90 10.44
C GLY A 455 40.39 -28.57 11.93
N ILE A 456 40.01 -29.54 12.79
CA ILE A 456 40.05 -29.41 14.25
C ILE A 456 41.45 -29.02 14.76
N ALA A 457 42.51 -29.63 14.21
CA ALA A 457 43.90 -29.35 14.59
C ALA A 457 44.33 -27.92 14.21
N GLN A 458 43.90 -27.43 13.06
CA GLN A 458 44.15 -26.07 12.58
C GLN A 458 43.38 -25.05 13.43
N VAL A 459 42.08 -25.27 13.69
CA VAL A 459 41.28 -24.41 14.58
C VAL A 459 41.93 -24.31 15.95
N ARG A 460 42.29 -25.45 16.55
CA ARG A 460 43.00 -25.47 17.83
C ARG A 460 44.31 -24.69 17.79
N SER A 461 45.11 -24.84 16.74
CA SER A 461 46.38 -24.14 16.58
C SER A 461 46.20 -22.63 16.42
N LEU A 462 45.20 -22.21 15.64
CA LEU A 462 44.82 -20.81 15.50
C LEU A 462 44.37 -20.23 16.84
N ASP A 463 43.52 -20.94 17.59
CA ASP A 463 43.03 -20.50 18.90
C ASP A 463 44.15 -20.31 19.90
N ILE A 464 45.09 -21.25 20.00
CA ILE A 464 46.27 -21.12 20.87
C ILE A 464 47.05 -19.86 20.51
N PHE A 465 47.30 -19.63 19.22
CA PHE A 465 48.09 -18.50 18.77
C PHE A 465 47.37 -17.16 18.99
N ARG A 466 46.14 -17.00 18.51
CA ARG A 466 45.42 -15.72 18.58
C ARG A 466 45.12 -15.29 20.02
N HIS A 467 44.86 -16.23 20.93
CA HIS A 467 44.63 -15.93 22.35
C HIS A 467 45.92 -15.76 23.15
N SER A 468 47.10 -16.01 22.56
CA SER A 468 48.38 -15.72 23.22
C SER A 468 48.70 -14.22 23.22
N SER A 469 48.10 -13.45 22.31
CA SER A 469 48.27 -11.99 22.22
C SER A 469 47.24 -11.29 23.08
N LYS A 470 47.70 -10.55 24.10
CA LYS A 470 46.83 -9.74 24.97
C LYS A 470 46.33 -8.46 24.28
N ASP A 471 47.14 -7.96 23.34
CA ASP A 471 47.03 -6.62 22.79
C ASP A 471 46.31 -6.56 21.45
N VAL A 472 46.22 -7.70 20.76
CA VAL A 472 45.64 -7.83 19.43
C VAL A 472 44.62 -8.97 19.45
N SER A 473 43.36 -8.63 19.20
CA SER A 473 42.29 -9.60 18.97
C SER A 473 42.20 -9.92 17.48
N VAL A 474 42.24 -11.21 17.13
CA VAL A 474 42.10 -11.67 15.74
C VAL A 474 40.71 -12.27 15.57
N VAL A 475 39.93 -11.70 14.65
CA VAL A 475 38.57 -12.13 14.33
C VAL A 475 38.50 -12.49 12.85
N THR A 476 37.89 -13.62 12.52
CA THR A 476 37.71 -14.02 11.12
C THR A 476 36.41 -13.46 10.54
N PHE A 477 36.31 -13.38 9.22
CA PHE A 477 35.08 -12.98 8.56
C PHE A 477 33.92 -13.94 8.84
N GLN A 478 34.21 -15.25 8.94
CA GLN A 478 33.20 -16.25 9.27
C GLN A 478 32.63 -16.03 10.68
N GLU A 479 33.47 -15.71 11.66
CA GLU A 479 33.00 -15.44 13.03
C GLU A 479 32.08 -14.20 13.09
N LEU A 480 32.37 -13.16 12.32
CA LEU A 480 31.47 -11.99 12.23
C LEU A 480 30.13 -12.36 11.57
N LEU A 481 30.17 -13.15 10.50
CA LEU A 481 28.98 -13.63 9.83
C LEU A 481 28.12 -14.51 10.77
N GLU A 482 28.71 -15.44 11.49
CA GLU A 482 27.98 -16.29 12.44
C GLU A 482 27.39 -15.47 13.61
N LYS A 483 28.10 -14.44 14.09
CA LYS A 483 27.53 -13.50 15.06
C LYS A 483 26.31 -12.74 14.51
N LEU A 484 26.34 -12.34 13.23
CA LEU A 484 25.18 -11.72 12.57
C LEU A 484 24.01 -12.68 12.45
N LYS A 485 24.27 -13.94 12.05
CA LYS A 485 23.25 -14.98 11.96
C LYS A 485 22.63 -15.29 13.32
N GLU A 486 23.43 -15.35 14.38
CA GLU A 486 22.91 -15.57 15.73
C GLU A 486 22.08 -14.38 16.21
N LEU A 487 22.51 -13.14 15.91
CA LEU A 487 21.70 -11.94 16.16
C LEU A 487 20.34 -12.04 15.46
N TYR A 488 20.33 -12.42 14.18
CA TYR A 488 19.12 -12.61 13.39
C TYR A 488 18.21 -13.69 13.98
N ARG A 489 18.80 -14.83 14.40
CA ARG A 489 18.08 -15.93 15.05
C ARG A 489 17.42 -15.47 16.35
N LEU A 490 18.13 -14.72 17.20
CA LEU A 490 17.60 -14.20 18.46
C LEU A 490 16.45 -13.22 18.23
N MET A 491 16.53 -12.38 17.19
CA MET A 491 15.46 -11.45 16.82
C MET A 491 14.23 -12.18 16.28
N SER A 492 14.43 -13.27 15.55
CA SER A 492 13.34 -14.07 14.97
C SER A 492 12.71 -15.04 15.99
N ALA A 493 13.48 -15.50 16.99
CA ALA A 493 13.00 -16.42 18.02
C ALA A 493 12.03 -15.76 19.01
N GLY A 494 12.05 -14.42 19.15
CA GLY A 494 11.07 -13.67 19.94
C GLY A 494 9.63 -13.75 19.41
N GLU A 495 9.43 -14.22 18.17
CA GLU A 495 8.12 -14.44 17.56
C GLU A 495 7.58 -15.87 17.72
N GLN A 496 8.42 -16.82 18.17
CA GLN A 496 7.98 -18.18 18.45
C GLN A 496 7.61 -18.33 19.92
N ASN A 497 6.33 -18.63 20.19
CA ASN A 497 5.91 -19.25 21.46
C ASN A 497 6.90 -20.37 21.81
N PRO A 498 7.31 -20.52 23.09
CA PRO A 498 8.39 -21.43 23.46
C PRO A 498 8.01 -22.87 23.08
N VAL A 499 8.57 -23.35 21.96
CA VAL A 499 8.68 -24.77 21.68
C VAL A 499 9.64 -25.33 22.72
N GLN A 500 9.18 -26.36 23.42
CA GLN A 500 9.92 -27.06 24.46
C GLN A 500 11.36 -27.33 24.00
N SER A 501 12.31 -26.76 24.74
CA SER A 501 13.72 -27.11 24.69
C SER A 501 13.85 -28.63 24.83
N GLU A 502 14.16 -29.33 23.75
CA GLU A 502 14.74 -30.67 23.84
C GLU A 502 16.05 -30.57 24.63
N LEU A 503 16.05 -31.24 25.78
CA LEU A 503 17.20 -31.34 26.67
C LEU A 503 18.40 -31.94 25.93
N LEU A 504 19.55 -31.28 26.07
CA LEU A 504 20.87 -31.86 25.80
C LEU A 504 21.03 -33.20 26.57
N PRO A 505 21.69 -34.21 26.00
CA PRO A 505 21.94 -35.47 26.69
C PRO A 505 22.84 -35.23 27.92
N SER A 506 22.42 -35.74 29.07
CA SER A 506 23.19 -35.71 30.31
C SER A 506 24.55 -36.39 30.12
N LEU A 507 25.63 -35.65 30.34
CA LEU A 507 26.95 -36.23 30.56
C LEU A 507 26.89 -37.07 31.83
N GLY A 508 27.19 -38.36 31.68
CA GLY A 508 27.15 -39.35 32.76
C GLY A 508 28.05 -39.00 33.93
N GLU A 509 27.59 -39.34 35.13
CA GLU A 509 28.33 -39.19 36.39
C GLU A 509 29.64 -40.01 36.38
N PRO A 510 30.69 -39.52 37.05
CA PRO A 510 31.89 -40.31 37.27
C PRO A 510 31.63 -41.35 38.37
N VAL A 511 31.88 -42.61 38.04
CA VAL A 511 31.98 -43.68 39.04
C VAL A 511 33.27 -43.46 39.85
N LEU A 512 33.12 -43.47 41.18
CA LEU A 512 34.18 -43.41 42.19
C LEU A 512 35.28 -44.47 42.00
#